data_AF-A0A7W7YJT1-F1
#
_entry.id   AF-A0A7W7YJT1-F1
#
_cell.length_a   1.000
_cell.length_b   1.000
_cell.length_c   1.000
_cell.angle_alpha   90.00
_cell.angle_beta   90.00
_cell.angle_gamma   90.00
#
_symmetry.space_group_name_H-M   'P 1'
#
loop_
_entity.id
_entity.type
_entity.pdbx_description
1 polymer ?
#
loop_
_entity_poly.entity_id
_entity_poly.type
_entity_poly.pdbx_seq_one_letter_code
_entity_poly.pdbx_strand_id
1 'polypeptide(L)'
;MTPAPTLSFTDQVRHQLRREWQQHRLWALALVGFIALRAAYLTQPFWHAFAGYKGEPYWLQYLALFFPAILFMRVVMAEPLASTDLGTLTRPLSRWALVVGKGVFLTLAVLLPWILADAWQWRGFGHSPGTWVALLLGSAQAGLMLALLFGALASLTTSVAQLSFLLLGLVAFYVGMDIGLTELRTFIRWNQAGRTGPPFGQASAFLHSLAYLVPSLLFLAVLLVQAIGRRRWLAGALLALGVTLGLAVPQFWLGLKWLELPLPAYTGSALTITPGPAPAPVAGQAPQPLWPTLHLSGLPPRHMAMVVHFAPAGLDLNKARVNWRKNQDPYFWMDENMTQRQHDRAKILLGQYPSTQLSYTSPYFGQVRRSPLSQVLGPTLPTQPWQLRLAVYEMRKLVDLPLADFLHSPPSFLLKSGRRLEFQPLQETRSSYLLPWTARFQTSRLLPAPLLSMDDLPRFGEGGVGGAWAVLRDGAVGENHLLPTQQGRGHAQRSGQFHDDVTYGYQFHLPKPQDRQALTGLTLDTWMKKVRVEIWLPELRGLTDVDVTPEQMQQMVK
;
A
#
# COMPACT_ATOMS: atom_id res chain seq x y z
N MET A 1 59.16 15.54 -32.77
CA MET A 1 57.73 15.20 -32.67
C MET A 1 57.39 15.09 -31.19
N THR A 2 56.74 16.10 -30.62
CA THR A 2 56.18 16.04 -29.26
C THR A 2 54.96 15.12 -29.29
N PRO A 3 54.86 14.10 -28.42
CA PRO A 3 53.66 13.27 -28.35
C PRO A 3 52.46 14.18 -28.03
N ALA A 4 51.39 14.03 -28.81
CA ALA A 4 50.14 14.76 -28.55
C ALA A 4 49.70 14.48 -27.11
N PRO A 5 49.32 15.50 -26.32
CA PRO A 5 48.91 15.30 -24.93
C PRO A 5 47.72 14.34 -24.90
N THR A 6 47.93 13.18 -24.29
CA THR A 6 46.86 12.21 -24.07
C THR A 6 45.91 12.78 -23.04
N LEU A 7 44.66 13.05 -23.47
CA LEU A 7 43.60 13.49 -22.56
C LEU A 7 43.47 12.48 -21.41
N SER A 8 43.38 12.97 -20.18
CA SER A 8 43.12 12.12 -19.01
C SER A 8 41.77 11.40 -19.17
N PHE A 9 41.62 10.22 -18.57
CA PHE A 9 40.35 9.46 -18.62
C PHE A 9 39.15 10.30 -18.15
N THR A 10 39.34 11.12 -17.11
CA THR A 10 38.33 12.06 -16.59
C THR A 10 37.95 13.13 -17.61
N ASP A 11 38.90 13.67 -18.37
CA ASP A 11 38.63 14.65 -19.41
C ASP A 11 37.90 14.03 -20.60
N GLN A 12 38.24 12.79 -20.95
CA GLN A 12 37.53 12.01 -21.96
C GLN A 12 36.06 11.77 -21.57
N VAL A 13 35.80 11.36 -20.32
CA VAL A 13 34.44 11.18 -19.78
C VAL A 13 33.67 12.51 -19.77
N ARG A 14 34.30 13.59 -19.31
CA ARG A 14 33.68 14.93 -19.27
C ARG A 14 33.36 15.45 -20.68
N HIS A 15 34.25 15.22 -21.64
CA HIS A 15 34.02 15.57 -23.04
C HIS A 15 32.81 14.81 -23.60
N GLN A 16 32.73 13.49 -23.37
CA GLN A 16 31.58 12.70 -23.81
C GLN A 16 30.29 13.20 -23.16
N LEU A 17 30.27 13.43 -21.85
CA LEU A 17 29.10 13.97 -21.13
C LEU A 17 28.62 15.29 -21.73
N ARG A 18 29.54 16.22 -22.04
CA ARG A 18 29.21 17.52 -22.65
C ARG A 18 28.58 17.34 -24.03
N ARG A 19 29.08 16.39 -24.82
CA ARG A 19 28.56 16.09 -26.14
C ARG A 19 27.17 15.45 -26.09
N GLU A 20 26.96 14.45 -25.23
CA GLU A 20 25.64 13.85 -25.02
C GLU A 20 24.62 14.90 -24.59
N TRP A 21 25.00 15.80 -23.67
CA TRP A 21 24.16 16.92 -23.26
C TRP A 21 23.81 17.83 -24.44
N GLN A 22 24.78 18.23 -25.27
CA GLN A 22 24.50 19.08 -26.44
C GLN A 22 23.56 18.40 -27.45
N GLN A 23 23.72 17.10 -27.68
CA GLN A 23 22.92 16.34 -28.64
C GLN A 23 21.51 16.02 -28.11
N HIS A 24 21.35 15.82 -26.81
CA HIS A 24 20.13 15.28 -26.21
C HIS A 24 19.46 16.19 -25.17
N ARG A 25 19.95 17.43 -24.95
CA ARG A 25 19.39 18.37 -23.95
C ARG A 25 17.88 18.55 -24.04
N LEU A 26 17.31 18.67 -25.23
CA LEU A 26 15.86 18.88 -25.39
C LEU A 26 15.06 17.67 -24.92
N TRP A 27 15.56 16.46 -25.21
CA TRP A 27 14.93 15.21 -24.74
C TRP A 27 15.11 15.01 -23.24
N ALA A 28 16.29 15.32 -22.70
CA ALA A 28 16.54 15.30 -21.27
C ALA A 28 15.64 16.29 -20.52
N LEU A 29 15.52 17.54 -21.01
CA LEU A 29 14.64 18.55 -20.43
C LEU A 29 13.16 18.18 -20.56
N ALA A 30 12.74 17.60 -21.70
CA ALA A 30 11.39 17.10 -21.87
C ALA A 30 11.05 15.97 -20.90
N LEU A 31 12.00 15.04 -20.67
CA LEU A 31 11.85 13.99 -19.66
C LEU A 31 11.76 14.57 -18.25
N VAL A 32 12.62 15.53 -17.89
CA VAL A 32 12.55 16.22 -16.60
C VAL A 32 11.22 16.96 -16.43
N GLY A 33 10.75 17.65 -17.46
CA GLY A 33 9.43 18.31 -17.47
C GLY A 33 8.28 17.32 -17.33
N PHE A 34 8.36 16.17 -18.00
CA PHE A 34 7.39 15.08 -17.84
C PHE A 34 7.38 14.52 -16.41
N ILE A 35 8.56 14.24 -15.83
CA ILE A 35 8.70 13.76 -14.46
C ILE A 35 8.12 14.78 -13.48
N ALA A 36 8.38 16.08 -13.67
CA ALA A 36 7.83 17.15 -12.86
C ALA A 36 6.30 17.24 -12.99
N LEU A 37 5.76 17.13 -14.20
CA LEU A 37 4.31 17.11 -14.45
C LEU A 37 3.65 15.91 -13.80
N ARG A 38 4.24 14.72 -13.92
CA ARG A 38 3.80 13.49 -13.26
C ARG A 38 3.82 13.67 -11.74
N ALA A 39 4.90 14.19 -11.18
CA ALA A 39 5.01 14.45 -9.74
C ALA A 39 3.95 15.45 -9.28
N ALA A 40 3.68 16.52 -10.05
CA ALA A 40 2.63 17.49 -9.76
C ALA A 40 1.23 16.84 -9.80
N TYR A 41 0.94 15.99 -10.80
CA TYR A 41 -0.30 15.22 -10.89
C TYR A 41 -0.50 14.32 -9.65
N LEU A 42 0.56 13.65 -9.21
CA LEU A 42 0.50 12.71 -8.08
C LEU A 42 0.43 13.39 -6.71
N THR A 43 0.92 14.64 -6.58
CA THR A 43 1.04 15.31 -5.28
C THR A 43 0.06 16.46 -5.07
N GLN A 44 -0.45 17.10 -6.12
CA GLN A 44 -1.29 18.28 -5.94
C GLN A 44 -2.77 17.92 -5.71
N PRO A 45 -3.41 18.47 -4.66
CA PRO A 45 -4.82 18.24 -4.36
C PRO A 45 -5.77 18.63 -5.49
N PHE A 46 -5.39 19.63 -6.31
CA PHE A 46 -6.18 20.08 -7.46
C PHE A 46 -6.48 18.95 -8.45
N TRP A 47 -5.45 18.20 -8.85
CA TRP A 47 -5.63 17.08 -9.79
C TRP A 47 -6.44 15.95 -9.19
N HIS A 48 -6.29 15.72 -7.89
CA HIS A 48 -7.07 14.74 -7.13
C HIS A 48 -8.55 15.11 -7.04
N ALA A 49 -8.86 16.40 -6.86
CA ALA A 49 -10.22 16.94 -6.86
C ALA A 49 -10.85 16.95 -8.27
N PHE A 50 -10.07 17.29 -9.30
CA PHE A 50 -10.56 17.40 -10.68
C PHE A 50 -10.79 16.04 -11.35
N ALA A 51 -9.86 15.08 -11.21
CA ALA A 51 -9.98 13.77 -11.84
C ALA A 51 -10.87 12.79 -11.05
N GLY A 52 -11.16 13.12 -9.78
CA GLY A 52 -11.55 12.15 -8.76
C GLY A 52 -10.40 11.18 -8.55
N TYR A 53 -9.90 11.02 -7.33
CA TYR A 53 -8.71 10.18 -7.07
C TYR A 53 -8.93 8.72 -7.54
N LYS A 54 -8.57 8.42 -8.79
CA LYS A 54 -8.65 7.11 -9.45
C LYS A 54 -7.28 6.47 -9.65
N GLY A 55 -6.24 7.07 -9.06
CA GLY A 55 -4.84 6.68 -9.22
C GLY A 55 -4.19 7.27 -10.48
N GLU A 56 -2.97 6.81 -10.77
CA GLU A 56 -2.22 7.16 -11.98
C GLU A 56 -2.87 6.50 -13.20
N PRO A 57 -3.34 7.28 -14.20
CA PRO A 57 -3.97 6.70 -15.37
C PRO A 57 -2.94 5.91 -16.18
N TYR A 58 -3.37 4.81 -16.83
CA TYR A 58 -2.49 3.92 -17.58
C TYR A 58 -1.62 4.65 -18.61
N TRP A 59 -2.12 5.71 -19.26
CA TRP A 59 -1.34 6.50 -20.21
C TRP A 59 -0.14 7.20 -19.57
N LEU A 60 -0.25 7.67 -18.32
CA LEU A 60 0.85 8.32 -17.62
C LEU A 60 1.92 7.28 -17.24
N GLN A 61 1.49 6.07 -16.85
CA GLN A 61 2.37 4.93 -16.62
C GLN A 61 3.12 4.50 -17.90
N TYR A 62 2.47 4.57 -19.07
CA TYR A 62 3.13 4.28 -20.35
C TYR A 62 4.19 5.34 -20.68
N LEU A 63 3.86 6.62 -20.56
CA LEU A 63 4.82 7.69 -20.84
C LEU A 63 6.04 7.63 -19.90
N ALA A 64 5.82 7.20 -18.66
CA ALA A 64 6.86 6.91 -17.69
C ALA A 64 7.86 5.83 -18.14
N LEU A 65 7.44 4.87 -18.97
CA LEU A 65 8.31 3.87 -19.57
C LEU A 65 8.93 4.37 -20.89
N PHE A 66 8.12 4.99 -21.75
CA PHE A 66 8.49 5.37 -23.11
C PHE A 66 9.51 6.51 -23.16
N PHE A 67 9.35 7.57 -22.35
CA PHE A 67 10.26 8.72 -22.40
C PHE A 67 11.70 8.34 -22.01
N PRO A 68 11.95 7.62 -20.90
CA PRO A 68 13.27 7.07 -20.59
C PRO A 68 13.81 6.14 -21.68
N ALA A 69 12.94 5.28 -22.24
CA ALA A 69 13.33 4.35 -23.31
C ALA A 69 13.86 5.09 -24.54
N ILE A 70 13.14 6.12 -24.99
CA ILE A 70 13.53 6.93 -26.16
C ILE A 70 14.87 7.61 -25.92
N LEU A 71 15.09 8.19 -24.74
CA LEU A 71 16.35 8.85 -24.41
C LEU A 71 17.51 7.85 -24.34
N PHE A 72 17.32 6.72 -23.66
CA PHE A 72 18.31 5.64 -23.59
C PHE A 72 18.70 5.14 -24.98
N MET A 73 17.71 4.95 -25.84
CA MET A 73 17.90 4.51 -27.22
C MET A 73 18.65 5.53 -28.07
N ARG A 74 18.29 6.81 -27.99
CA ARG A 74 19.01 7.87 -28.74
C ARG A 74 20.47 7.96 -28.32
N VAL A 75 20.77 7.81 -27.03
CA VAL A 75 22.14 7.81 -26.52
C VAL A 75 22.94 6.61 -27.04
N VAL A 76 22.33 5.41 -27.08
CA VAL A 76 23.00 4.20 -27.58
C VAL A 76 23.16 4.23 -29.11
N MET A 77 22.17 4.74 -29.84
CA MET A 77 22.16 4.76 -31.30
C MET A 77 22.91 5.95 -31.92
N ALA A 78 23.12 7.04 -31.16
CA ALA A 78 23.87 8.21 -31.62
C ALA A 78 25.32 7.86 -32.04
N GLU A 79 25.86 6.76 -31.52
CA GLU A 79 27.11 6.16 -31.97
C GLU A 79 26.94 4.64 -31.96
N PRO A 80 26.73 3.99 -33.12
CA PRO A 80 26.54 2.55 -33.14
C PRO A 80 27.76 1.89 -32.49
N LEU A 81 27.54 1.04 -31.48
CA LEU A 81 28.59 0.24 -30.81
C LEU A 81 29.36 -0.65 -31.79
N ALA A 82 28.81 -0.91 -32.98
CA ALA A 82 29.52 -1.57 -34.09
C ALA A 82 30.54 -0.66 -34.80
N SER A 83 30.44 0.66 -34.62
CA SER A 83 31.37 1.68 -35.15
C SER A 83 32.33 2.22 -34.10
N THR A 84 32.28 1.74 -32.85
CA THR A 84 33.26 2.17 -31.83
C THR A 84 34.68 1.80 -32.23
N ASP A 85 34.89 0.75 -33.03
CA ASP A 85 36.21 0.45 -33.58
C ASP A 85 36.67 1.57 -34.53
N LEU A 86 35.82 2.05 -35.44
CA LEU A 86 36.10 3.19 -36.31
C LEU A 86 36.21 4.53 -35.55
N GLY A 87 35.37 4.74 -34.53
CA GLY A 87 35.34 5.96 -33.72
C GLY A 87 36.49 6.07 -32.72
N THR A 88 36.95 4.95 -32.15
CA THR A 88 38.14 4.91 -31.27
C THR A 88 39.44 4.89 -32.04
N LEU A 89 39.42 4.46 -33.32
CA LEU A 89 40.55 4.62 -34.24
C LEU A 89 40.67 6.07 -34.76
N THR A 90 39.58 6.84 -34.80
CA THR A 90 39.56 8.22 -35.33
C THR A 90 39.52 9.30 -34.25
N ARG A 91 39.24 8.95 -32.99
CA ARG A 91 39.22 9.87 -31.85
C ARG A 91 40.01 9.28 -30.68
N PRO A 92 40.76 10.10 -29.92
CA PRO A 92 41.53 9.65 -28.76
C PRO A 92 40.61 9.45 -27.53
N LEU A 93 39.54 8.67 -27.67
CA LEU A 93 38.61 8.32 -26.60
C LEU A 93 38.70 6.83 -26.33
N SER A 94 38.96 6.46 -25.09
CA SER A 94 38.91 5.05 -24.67
C SER A 94 37.47 4.53 -24.69
N ARG A 95 37.30 3.23 -25.02
CA ARG A 95 35.98 2.56 -25.02
C ARG A 95 35.28 2.69 -23.66
N TRP A 96 36.04 2.56 -22.58
CA TRP A 96 35.52 2.70 -21.23
C TRP A 96 35.11 4.14 -20.90
N ALA A 97 35.82 5.16 -21.37
CA ALA A 97 35.40 6.55 -21.18
C ALA A 97 34.08 6.85 -21.88
N LEU A 98 33.83 6.25 -23.05
CA LEU A 98 32.57 6.37 -23.77
C LEU A 98 31.42 5.71 -22.99
N VAL A 99 31.61 4.47 -22.51
CA VAL A 99 30.60 3.75 -21.71
C VAL A 99 30.30 4.49 -20.41
N VAL A 100 31.33 4.91 -19.68
CA VAL A 100 31.17 5.66 -18.41
C VAL A 100 30.53 7.01 -18.67
N GLY A 101 30.93 7.75 -19.71
CA GLY A 101 30.34 9.04 -20.07
C GLY A 101 28.85 8.95 -20.41
N LYS A 102 28.47 7.98 -21.24
CA LYS A 102 27.05 7.71 -21.55
C LYS A 102 26.28 7.22 -20.33
N GLY A 103 26.89 6.35 -19.52
CA GLY A 103 26.32 5.88 -18.26
C GLY A 103 26.01 7.03 -17.31
N VAL A 104 26.99 7.90 -17.04
CA VAL A 104 26.83 9.09 -16.20
C VAL A 104 25.76 10.03 -16.76
N PHE A 105 25.74 10.27 -18.08
CA PHE A 105 24.69 11.06 -18.71
C PHE A 105 23.29 10.49 -18.43
N LEU A 106 23.10 9.18 -18.66
CA LEU A 106 21.82 8.50 -18.44
C LEU A 106 21.44 8.48 -16.95
N THR A 107 22.40 8.29 -16.05
CA THR A 107 22.17 8.40 -14.61
C THR A 107 21.69 9.80 -14.23
N LEU A 108 22.30 10.86 -14.78
CA LEU A 108 21.93 12.24 -14.47
C LEU A 108 20.63 12.70 -15.16
N ALA A 109 20.37 12.23 -16.38
CA ALA A 109 19.23 12.68 -17.19
C ALA A 109 17.96 11.86 -16.93
N VAL A 110 18.09 10.58 -16.57
CA VAL A 110 16.96 9.66 -16.36
C VAL A 110 16.84 9.27 -14.90
N LEU A 111 17.87 8.62 -14.34
CA LEU A 111 17.76 7.94 -13.06
C LEU A 111 17.62 8.91 -11.89
N LEU A 112 18.47 9.94 -11.83
CA LEU A 112 18.49 10.90 -10.74
C LEU A 112 17.18 11.72 -10.65
N PRO A 113 16.65 12.31 -11.75
CA PRO A 113 15.35 12.98 -11.71
C PRO A 113 14.22 12.05 -11.28
N TRP A 114 14.25 10.78 -11.70
CA TRP A 114 13.26 9.79 -11.32
C TRP A 114 13.31 9.49 -9.82
N ILE A 115 14.51 9.20 -9.30
CA ILE A 115 14.73 8.94 -7.87
C ILE A 115 14.33 10.15 -7.03
N LEU A 116 14.65 11.37 -7.47
CA LEU A 116 14.26 12.59 -6.76
C LEU A 116 12.74 12.80 -6.76
N ALA A 117 12.06 12.51 -7.87
CA ALA A 117 10.61 12.61 -7.96
C ALA A 117 9.90 11.57 -7.09
N ASP A 118 10.39 10.33 -7.07
CA ASP A 118 9.89 9.28 -6.19
C ASP A 118 10.17 9.65 -4.71
N ALA A 119 11.38 10.09 -4.39
CA ALA A 119 11.75 10.54 -3.04
C ALA A 119 10.88 11.70 -2.54
N TRP A 120 10.48 12.61 -3.43
CA TRP A 120 9.54 13.69 -3.12
C TRP A 120 8.17 13.14 -2.71
N GLN A 121 7.69 12.09 -3.35
CA GLN A 121 6.42 11.43 -3.00
C GLN A 121 6.50 10.76 -1.61
N TRP A 122 7.68 10.28 -1.21
CA TRP A 122 7.92 9.60 0.07
C TRP A 122 8.11 10.57 1.24
N ARG A 123 8.22 11.87 0.95
CA ARG A 123 8.35 12.90 1.99
C ARG A 123 7.12 12.91 2.89
N GLY A 124 7.36 12.92 4.20
CA GLY A 124 6.30 12.98 5.22
C GLY A 124 5.70 11.62 5.61
N PHE A 125 6.24 10.51 5.10
CA PHE A 125 5.86 9.15 5.53
C PHE A 125 6.69 8.62 6.73
N GLY A 126 7.52 9.45 7.37
CA GLY A 126 8.22 9.09 8.60
C GLY A 126 9.17 7.88 8.46
N HIS A 127 9.74 7.69 7.28
CA HIS A 127 10.65 6.59 7.00
C HIS A 127 11.96 6.71 7.80
N SER A 128 12.44 5.58 8.33
CA SER A 128 13.76 5.49 8.95
C SER A 128 14.87 5.62 7.88
N PRO A 129 16.13 5.91 8.25
CA PRO A 129 17.23 5.95 7.29
C PRO A 129 17.38 4.66 6.48
N GLY A 130 17.22 3.49 7.12
CA GLY A 130 17.25 2.20 6.44
C GLY A 130 16.09 2.04 5.44
N THR A 131 14.90 2.53 5.78
CA THR A 131 13.75 2.54 4.86
C THR A 131 13.96 3.47 3.68
N TRP A 132 14.53 4.65 3.89
CA TRP A 132 14.92 5.55 2.80
C TRP A 132 15.91 4.89 1.83
N VAL A 133 16.98 4.29 2.36
CA VAL A 133 17.96 3.58 1.51
C VAL A 133 17.30 2.46 0.72
N ALA A 134 16.44 1.66 1.36
CA ALA A 134 15.74 0.58 0.66
C ALA A 134 14.77 1.09 -0.41
N LEU A 135 14.04 2.18 -0.17
CA LEU A 135 13.17 2.76 -1.19
C LEU A 135 13.99 3.30 -2.38
N LEU A 136 15.09 4.01 -2.11
CA LEU A 136 16.00 4.54 -3.13
C LEU A 136 16.64 3.42 -3.96
N LEU A 137 17.11 2.34 -3.30
CA LEU A 137 17.65 1.16 -3.97
C LEU A 137 16.58 0.46 -4.83
N GLY A 138 15.34 0.40 -4.36
CA GLY A 138 14.22 -0.12 -5.13
C GLY A 138 13.97 0.67 -6.42
N SER A 139 13.92 2.00 -6.34
CA SER A 139 13.79 2.85 -7.53
C SER A 139 15.02 2.77 -8.45
N ALA A 140 16.23 2.69 -7.87
CA ALA A 140 17.47 2.52 -8.63
C ALA A 140 17.49 1.19 -9.39
N GLN A 141 17.06 0.11 -8.75
CA GLN A 141 16.95 -1.21 -9.35
C GLN A 141 15.94 -1.23 -10.51
N ALA A 142 14.77 -0.59 -10.36
CA ALA A 142 13.82 -0.43 -11.46
C ALA A 142 14.47 0.27 -12.66
N GLY A 143 15.18 1.37 -12.42
CA GLY A 143 15.92 2.07 -13.45
C GLY A 143 17.00 1.21 -14.12
N LEU A 144 17.72 0.40 -13.34
CA LEU A 144 18.73 -0.54 -13.86
C LEU A 144 18.08 -1.63 -14.72
N MET A 145 16.95 -2.18 -14.30
CA MET A 145 16.23 -3.21 -15.06
C MET A 145 15.72 -2.64 -16.39
N LEU A 146 15.19 -1.41 -16.40
CA LEU A 146 14.84 -0.70 -17.62
C LEU A 146 16.07 -0.47 -18.51
N ALA A 147 17.19 -0.02 -17.94
CA ALA A 147 18.43 0.18 -18.67
C ALA A 147 18.95 -1.12 -19.32
N LEU A 148 18.90 -2.26 -18.61
CA LEU A 148 19.29 -3.57 -19.13
C LEU A 148 18.35 -4.04 -20.24
N LEU A 149 17.04 -3.90 -20.03
CA LEU A 149 16.03 -4.27 -21.01
C LEU A 149 16.18 -3.46 -22.30
N PHE A 150 16.32 -2.14 -22.19
CA PHE A 150 16.48 -1.26 -23.34
C PHE A 150 17.86 -1.41 -23.98
N GLY A 151 18.92 -1.63 -23.20
CA GLY A 151 20.24 -1.97 -23.73
C GLY A 151 20.21 -3.25 -24.57
N ALA A 152 19.53 -4.29 -24.08
CA ALA A 152 19.32 -5.53 -24.82
C ALA A 152 18.52 -5.29 -26.11
N LEU A 153 17.39 -4.59 -26.03
CA LEU A 153 16.57 -4.24 -27.21
C LEU A 153 17.36 -3.44 -28.24
N ALA A 154 18.10 -2.41 -27.80
CA ALA A 154 18.94 -1.58 -28.67
C ALA A 154 19.97 -2.43 -29.42
N SER A 155 20.62 -3.36 -28.71
CA SER A 155 21.63 -4.25 -29.30
C SER A 155 21.06 -5.29 -30.27
N LEU A 156 19.78 -5.63 -30.15
CA LEU A 156 19.09 -6.56 -31.04
C LEU A 156 18.56 -5.88 -32.32
N THR A 157 18.38 -4.56 -32.30
CA THR A 157 17.79 -3.82 -33.42
C THR A 157 18.82 -3.34 -34.42
N THR A 158 18.48 -3.43 -35.71
CA THR A 158 19.29 -2.84 -36.79
C THR A 158 18.74 -1.52 -37.30
N SER A 159 17.48 -1.20 -36.99
CA SER A 159 16.81 0.03 -37.40
C SER A 159 15.88 0.57 -36.32
N VAL A 160 15.61 1.88 -36.39
CA VAL A 160 14.66 2.57 -35.51
C VAL A 160 13.23 2.01 -35.68
N ALA A 161 12.84 1.62 -36.89
CA ALA A 161 11.52 1.05 -37.17
C ALA A 161 11.34 -0.32 -36.51
N GLN A 162 12.33 -1.20 -36.62
CA GLN A 162 12.33 -2.50 -35.95
C GLN A 162 12.26 -2.30 -34.43
N LEU A 163 13.03 -1.37 -33.89
CA LEU A 163 13.01 -1.05 -32.46
C LEU A 163 11.64 -0.59 -31.95
N SER A 164 10.99 0.33 -32.65
CA SER A 164 9.64 0.81 -32.29
C SER A 164 8.64 -0.35 -32.26
N PHE A 165 8.75 -1.29 -33.19
CA PHE A 165 7.92 -2.49 -33.22
C PHE A 165 8.21 -3.42 -32.02
N LEU A 166 9.49 -3.63 -31.67
CA LEU A 166 9.85 -4.44 -30.49
C LEU A 166 9.39 -3.77 -29.18
N LEU A 167 9.48 -2.43 -29.07
CA LEU A 167 9.01 -1.67 -27.91
C LEU A 167 7.50 -1.75 -27.75
N LEU A 168 6.75 -1.49 -28.83
CA LEU A 168 5.29 -1.64 -28.85
C LEU A 168 4.90 -3.06 -28.46
N GLY A 169 5.63 -4.03 -29.02
CA GLY A 169 5.49 -5.44 -28.73
C GLY A 169 5.72 -5.83 -27.27
N LEU A 170 6.77 -5.29 -26.65
CA LEU A 170 7.08 -5.51 -25.24
C LEU A 170 6.04 -4.87 -24.32
N VAL A 171 5.51 -3.70 -24.69
CA VAL A 171 4.40 -3.06 -23.97
C VAL A 171 3.12 -3.91 -24.08
N ALA A 172 2.79 -4.38 -25.28
CA ALA A 172 1.64 -5.26 -25.49
C ALA A 172 1.78 -6.56 -24.68
N PHE A 173 2.98 -7.16 -24.66
CA PHE A 173 3.31 -8.31 -23.83
C PHE A 173 3.12 -8.02 -22.34
N TYR A 174 3.70 -6.94 -21.84
CA TYR A 174 3.60 -6.56 -20.43
C TYR A 174 2.15 -6.36 -19.99
N VAL A 175 1.34 -5.65 -20.81
CA VAL A 175 -0.07 -5.38 -20.53
C VAL A 175 -0.89 -6.66 -20.58
N GLY A 176 -0.71 -7.49 -21.61
CA GLY A 176 -1.43 -8.76 -21.70
C GLY A 176 -1.05 -9.72 -20.57
N MET A 177 0.21 -9.73 -20.12
CA MET A 177 0.63 -10.47 -18.95
C MET A 177 0.02 -9.92 -17.65
N ASP A 178 0.00 -8.60 -17.43
CA ASP A 178 -0.56 -8.02 -16.20
C ASP A 178 -2.08 -8.24 -16.11
N ILE A 179 -2.80 -8.05 -17.22
CA ILE A 179 -4.25 -8.36 -17.30
C ILE A 179 -4.47 -9.86 -17.08
N GLY A 180 -3.77 -10.71 -17.83
CA GLY A 180 -3.91 -12.16 -17.77
C GLY A 180 -3.62 -12.73 -16.38
N LEU A 181 -2.53 -12.28 -15.73
CA LEU A 181 -2.20 -12.68 -14.36
C LEU A 181 -3.17 -12.11 -13.33
N THR A 182 -3.73 -10.92 -13.55
CA THR A 182 -4.73 -10.35 -12.64
C THR A 182 -6.03 -11.14 -12.70
N GLU A 183 -6.51 -11.50 -13.89
CA GLU A 183 -7.67 -12.37 -14.08
C GLU A 183 -7.42 -13.77 -13.52
N LEU A 184 -6.22 -14.33 -13.74
CA LEU A 184 -5.83 -15.62 -13.17
C LEU A 184 -5.82 -15.60 -11.64
N ARG A 185 -5.32 -14.51 -11.02
CA ARG A 185 -5.39 -14.33 -9.56
C ARG A 185 -6.81 -14.22 -9.06
N THR A 186 -7.70 -13.54 -9.81
CA THR A 186 -9.12 -13.45 -9.47
C THR A 186 -9.77 -14.82 -9.51
N PHE A 187 -9.47 -15.64 -10.53
CA PHE A 187 -9.90 -17.03 -10.63
C PHE A 187 -9.38 -17.88 -9.47
N ILE A 188 -8.08 -17.85 -9.19
CA ILE A 188 -7.46 -18.58 -8.07
C ILE A 188 -8.11 -18.17 -6.75
N ARG A 189 -8.32 -16.88 -6.51
CA ARG A 189 -8.97 -16.36 -5.30
C ARG A 189 -10.43 -16.79 -5.21
N TRP A 190 -11.16 -16.81 -6.31
CA TRP A 190 -12.53 -17.34 -6.35
C TRP A 190 -12.58 -18.82 -5.95
N ASN A 191 -11.67 -19.64 -6.48
CA ASN A 191 -11.55 -21.06 -6.13
C ASN A 191 -11.12 -21.26 -4.67
N GLN A 192 -10.20 -20.43 -4.18
CA GLN A 192 -9.74 -20.48 -2.78
C GLN A 192 -10.82 -20.02 -1.79
N ALA A 193 -11.70 -19.10 -2.19
CA ALA A 193 -12.74 -18.55 -1.34
C ALA A 193 -14.03 -19.40 -1.26
N GLY A 194 -14.09 -20.55 -1.96
CA GLY A 194 -15.25 -21.47 -1.92
C GLY A 194 -16.58 -20.80 -2.27
N ARG A 195 -16.57 -19.68 -3.00
CA ARG A 195 -17.78 -18.93 -3.32
C ARG A 195 -18.65 -19.76 -4.26
N THR A 196 -19.82 -20.18 -3.79
CA THR A 196 -20.90 -20.78 -4.59
C THR A 196 -21.58 -19.71 -5.45
N GLY A 197 -20.81 -19.07 -6.33
CA GLY A 197 -21.34 -18.17 -7.37
C GLY A 197 -21.71 -18.96 -8.62
N PRO A 198 -22.52 -18.39 -9.52
CA PRO A 198 -22.92 -19.06 -10.76
C PRO A 198 -21.69 -19.47 -11.60
N PRO A 199 -21.73 -20.66 -12.25
CA PRO A 199 -20.58 -21.28 -12.91
C PRO A 199 -19.95 -20.44 -14.05
N PHE A 200 -20.71 -19.50 -14.60
CA PHE A 200 -20.26 -18.60 -15.67
C PHE A 200 -19.12 -17.65 -15.24
N GLY A 201 -19.08 -17.22 -13.97
CA GLY A 201 -18.05 -16.29 -13.50
C GLY A 201 -16.65 -16.90 -13.43
N GLN A 202 -16.53 -18.15 -12.97
CA GLN A 202 -15.24 -18.86 -12.86
C GLN A 202 -14.65 -19.18 -14.22
N ALA A 203 -15.47 -19.74 -15.12
CA ALA A 203 -15.05 -20.08 -16.47
C ALA A 203 -14.66 -18.83 -17.26
N SER A 204 -15.39 -17.72 -17.12
CA SER A 204 -15.07 -16.46 -17.79
C SER A 204 -13.72 -15.89 -17.36
N ALA A 205 -13.41 -15.82 -16.06
CA ALA A 205 -12.14 -15.31 -15.56
C ALA A 205 -10.94 -16.16 -16.04
N PHE A 206 -11.10 -17.48 -16.06
CA PHE A 206 -10.07 -18.39 -16.59
C PHE A 206 -9.88 -18.21 -18.10
N LEU A 207 -10.95 -18.19 -18.88
CA LEU A 207 -10.88 -17.99 -20.33
C LEU A 207 -10.31 -16.62 -20.69
N HIS A 208 -10.68 -15.56 -19.96
CA HIS A 208 -10.10 -14.23 -20.11
C HIS A 208 -8.61 -14.26 -19.79
N SER A 209 -8.19 -14.93 -18.71
CA SER A 209 -6.76 -15.05 -18.38
C SER A 209 -5.96 -15.73 -19.49
N LEU A 210 -6.49 -16.82 -20.08
CA LEU A 210 -5.85 -17.51 -21.20
C LEU A 210 -5.81 -16.65 -22.47
N ALA A 211 -6.90 -15.93 -22.75
CA ALA A 211 -7.02 -15.04 -23.92
C ALA A 211 -5.97 -13.92 -23.91
N TYR A 212 -5.47 -13.50 -22.75
CA TYR A 212 -4.38 -12.53 -22.65
C TYR A 212 -3.00 -13.18 -22.51
N LEU A 213 -2.87 -14.26 -21.72
CA LEU A 213 -1.58 -14.92 -21.49
C LEU A 213 -1.02 -15.60 -22.74
N VAL A 214 -1.85 -16.36 -23.45
CA VAL A 214 -1.39 -17.18 -24.59
C VAL A 214 -0.89 -16.31 -25.74
N PRO A 215 -1.62 -15.27 -26.21
CA PRO A 215 -1.12 -14.39 -27.25
C PRO A 215 0.10 -13.58 -26.81
N SER A 216 0.17 -13.17 -25.54
CA SER A 216 1.33 -12.44 -25.01
C SER A 216 2.59 -13.32 -25.06
N LEU A 217 2.51 -14.55 -24.56
CA LEU A 217 3.65 -15.48 -24.58
C LEU A 217 4.06 -15.88 -25.99
N LEU A 218 3.09 -16.14 -26.88
CA LEU A 218 3.36 -16.39 -28.30
C LEU A 218 4.04 -15.19 -28.96
N PHE A 219 3.55 -13.98 -28.69
CA PHE A 219 4.12 -12.77 -29.24
C PHE A 219 5.55 -12.55 -28.75
N LEU A 220 5.83 -12.75 -27.45
CA LEU A 220 7.19 -12.72 -26.89
C LEU A 220 8.09 -13.77 -27.54
N ALA A 221 7.60 -15.00 -27.72
CA ALA A 221 8.35 -16.08 -28.35
C ALA A 221 8.71 -15.75 -29.80
N VAL A 222 7.76 -15.23 -30.58
CA VAL A 222 8.00 -14.74 -31.96
C VAL A 222 9.01 -13.59 -31.96
N LEU A 223 8.87 -12.66 -31.01
CA LEU A 223 9.81 -11.54 -30.79
C LEU A 223 11.23 -12.04 -30.54
N LEU A 224 11.40 -12.99 -29.63
CA LEU A 224 12.68 -13.58 -29.28
C LEU A 224 13.28 -14.33 -30.48
N VAL A 225 12.49 -15.12 -31.20
CA VAL A 225 12.96 -15.87 -32.36
C VAL A 225 13.38 -14.94 -33.51
N GLN A 226 12.63 -13.85 -33.76
CA GLN A 226 12.99 -12.90 -34.82
C GLN A 226 14.15 -11.97 -34.42
N ALA A 227 14.26 -11.59 -33.15
CA ALA A 227 15.32 -10.69 -32.68
C ALA A 227 16.66 -11.43 -32.48
N ILE A 228 16.62 -12.69 -32.04
CA ILE A 228 17.81 -13.50 -31.73
C ILE A 228 18.22 -14.27 -33.00
N GLY A 229 18.89 -13.58 -33.93
CA GLY A 229 19.65 -14.27 -34.96
C GLY A 229 20.80 -15.11 -34.36
N ARG A 230 21.33 -16.08 -35.11
CA ARG A 230 22.37 -17.06 -34.67
C ARG A 230 23.64 -16.47 -34.01
N ARG A 231 23.89 -15.15 -34.06
CA ARG A 231 25.07 -14.45 -33.50
C ARG A 231 24.77 -13.44 -32.38
N ARG A 232 23.51 -13.28 -31.94
CA ARG A 232 23.09 -12.28 -30.94
C ARG A 232 22.57 -12.89 -29.63
N TRP A 233 23.04 -14.09 -29.31
CA TRP A 233 22.57 -14.88 -28.16
C TRP A 233 22.77 -14.17 -26.82
N LEU A 234 23.85 -13.40 -26.64
CA LEU A 234 24.08 -12.61 -25.42
C LEU A 234 23.01 -11.54 -25.20
N ALA A 235 22.59 -10.86 -26.26
CA ALA A 235 21.53 -9.86 -26.18
C ALA A 235 20.16 -10.50 -25.94
N GLY A 236 19.92 -11.68 -26.53
CA GLY A 236 18.77 -12.52 -26.22
C GLY A 236 18.76 -13.01 -24.77
N ALA A 237 19.90 -13.43 -24.25
CA ALA A 237 20.07 -13.85 -22.85
C ALA A 237 19.87 -12.67 -21.89
N LEU A 238 20.37 -11.48 -22.20
CA LEU A 238 20.14 -10.26 -21.41
C LEU A 238 18.66 -9.83 -21.44
N LEU A 239 17.98 -9.98 -22.58
CA LEU A 239 16.54 -9.71 -22.67
C LEU A 239 15.73 -10.72 -21.86
N ALA A 240 16.05 -12.02 -21.98
CA ALA A 240 15.43 -13.07 -21.19
C ALA A 240 15.70 -12.87 -19.69
N LEU A 241 16.92 -12.49 -19.31
CA LEU A 241 17.30 -12.14 -17.93
C LEU A 241 16.54 -10.90 -17.43
N GLY A 242 16.40 -9.85 -18.25
CA GLY A 242 15.65 -8.65 -17.90
C GLY A 242 14.16 -8.93 -17.70
N VAL A 243 13.54 -9.74 -18.57
CA VAL A 243 12.15 -10.17 -18.44
C VAL A 243 11.96 -11.10 -17.23
N THR A 244 12.86 -12.08 -17.03
CA THR A 244 12.77 -12.97 -15.85
C THR A 244 13.01 -12.22 -14.56
N LEU A 245 13.96 -11.29 -14.48
CA LEU A 245 14.11 -10.40 -13.33
C LEU A 245 12.83 -9.55 -13.15
N GLY A 246 12.27 -8.99 -14.22
CA GLY A 246 11.00 -8.24 -14.19
C GLY A 246 9.86 -9.00 -13.53
N LEU A 247 9.72 -10.29 -13.87
CA LEU A 247 8.64 -11.15 -13.40
C LEU A 247 8.94 -11.83 -12.05
N ALA A 248 10.20 -12.19 -11.80
CA ALA A 248 10.61 -13.00 -10.65
C ALA A 248 11.04 -12.17 -9.44
N VAL A 249 11.50 -10.93 -9.61
CA VAL A 249 12.02 -10.14 -8.49
C VAL A 249 10.98 -9.90 -7.38
N PRO A 250 9.68 -9.63 -7.67
CA PRO A 250 8.67 -9.56 -6.60
C PRO A 250 8.56 -10.86 -5.80
N GLN A 251 8.69 -12.02 -6.45
CA GLN A 251 8.62 -13.33 -5.80
C GLN A 251 9.92 -13.68 -5.04
N PHE A 252 11.07 -13.28 -5.59
CA PHE A 252 12.38 -13.49 -4.98
C PHE A 252 12.49 -12.80 -3.62
N TRP A 253 12.12 -11.52 -3.53
CA TRP A 253 12.15 -10.79 -2.26
C TRP A 253 11.08 -11.28 -1.27
N LEU A 254 9.88 -11.63 -1.75
CA LEU A 254 8.85 -12.27 -0.92
C LEU A 254 9.29 -13.63 -0.38
N GLY A 255 10.20 -14.33 -1.08
CA GLY A 255 10.75 -15.62 -0.67
C GLY A 255 11.83 -15.53 0.42
N LEU A 256 12.41 -14.36 0.68
CA LEU A 256 13.45 -14.16 1.70
C LEU A 256 12.84 -14.00 3.10
N LYS A 257 12.25 -15.09 3.60
CA LYS A 257 11.54 -15.17 4.89
C LYS A 257 12.41 -14.82 6.12
N TRP A 258 13.74 -14.90 6.01
CA TRP A 258 14.65 -14.61 7.13
C TRP A 258 14.73 -13.12 7.49
N LEU A 259 14.18 -12.24 6.66
CA LEU A 259 14.06 -10.82 6.96
C LEU A 259 12.77 -10.49 7.73
N GLU A 260 11.78 -11.39 7.82
CA GLU A 260 10.49 -11.11 8.48
C GLU A 260 10.67 -10.62 9.93
N LEU A 261 10.22 -9.40 10.22
CA LEU A 261 10.30 -8.83 11.57
C LEU A 261 9.24 -9.49 12.47
N PRO A 262 9.65 -10.05 13.64
CA PRO A 262 8.69 -10.56 14.61
C PRO A 262 7.84 -9.42 15.14
N LEU A 263 6.63 -9.76 15.57
CA LEU A 263 5.69 -8.79 16.10
C LEU A 263 6.13 -8.32 17.48
N PRO A 264 5.96 -7.03 17.81
CA PRO A 264 6.37 -6.54 19.11
C PRO A 264 5.55 -7.23 20.20
N ALA A 265 6.21 -7.83 21.17
CA ALA A 265 5.58 -8.31 22.38
C ALA A 265 5.04 -7.11 23.17
N TYR A 266 3.87 -7.26 23.79
CA TYR A 266 3.32 -6.27 24.69
C TYR A 266 4.12 -6.28 25.99
N THR A 267 4.70 -5.12 26.34
CA THR A 267 5.57 -4.92 27.51
C THR A 267 4.93 -4.07 28.60
N GLY A 268 3.62 -3.83 28.51
CA GLY A 268 2.88 -3.04 29.51
C GLY A 268 2.52 -3.83 30.77
N SER A 269 1.47 -3.38 31.46
CA SER A 269 0.95 -4.03 32.67
C SER A 269 0.53 -5.48 32.42
N ALA A 270 0.74 -6.35 33.42
CA ALA A 270 0.29 -7.74 33.35
C ALA A 270 -1.22 -7.81 33.18
N LEU A 271 -1.67 -8.52 32.13
CA LEU A 271 -3.09 -8.70 31.85
C LEU A 271 -3.58 -9.97 32.51
N THR A 272 -4.76 -9.91 33.13
CA THR A 272 -5.37 -11.06 33.80
C THR A 272 -6.71 -11.38 33.16
N ILE A 273 -6.86 -12.64 32.77
CA ILE A 273 -8.10 -13.17 32.21
C ILE A 273 -8.93 -13.78 33.33
N THR A 274 -10.19 -13.37 33.39
CA THR A 274 -11.18 -13.87 34.35
C THR A 274 -12.36 -14.47 33.57
N PRO A 275 -12.53 -15.80 33.57
CA PRO A 275 -13.72 -16.43 33.01
C PRO A 275 -14.93 -16.23 33.95
N GLY A 276 -16.14 -16.25 33.38
CA GLY A 276 -17.41 -16.10 34.09
C GLY A 276 -17.97 -14.66 34.08
N PRO A 277 -18.86 -14.32 35.04
CA PRO A 277 -19.54 -13.04 35.08
C PRO A 277 -18.56 -11.87 35.26
N ALA A 278 -18.97 -10.68 34.80
CA ALA A 278 -18.14 -9.48 34.85
C ALA A 278 -17.61 -9.22 36.27
N PRO A 279 -16.28 -9.22 36.49
CA PRO A 279 -15.73 -8.95 37.80
C PRO A 279 -16.01 -7.51 38.23
N ALA A 280 -15.99 -7.29 39.55
CA ALA A 280 -16.09 -5.94 40.10
C ALA A 280 -14.94 -5.07 39.57
N PRO A 281 -15.19 -3.79 39.24
CA PRO A 281 -14.15 -2.88 38.77
C PRO A 281 -13.07 -2.70 39.84
N VAL A 282 -11.82 -2.99 39.49
CA VAL A 282 -10.65 -2.81 40.37
C VAL A 282 -10.05 -1.44 40.08
N ALA A 283 -9.82 -0.62 41.10
CA ALA A 283 -9.23 0.72 40.98
C ALA A 283 -9.95 1.65 39.96
N GLY A 284 -11.28 1.54 39.84
CA GLY A 284 -12.09 2.38 38.95
C GLY A 284 -12.02 2.02 37.46
N GLN A 285 -11.33 0.93 37.10
CA GLN A 285 -11.32 0.40 35.74
C GLN A 285 -12.26 -0.79 35.63
N ALA A 286 -13.28 -0.66 34.79
CA ALA A 286 -14.15 -1.78 34.45
C ALA A 286 -13.38 -2.79 33.59
N PRO A 287 -13.45 -4.09 33.91
CA PRO A 287 -12.82 -5.12 33.09
C PRO A 287 -13.40 -5.10 31.68
N GLN A 288 -12.54 -5.21 30.67
CA GLN A 288 -12.97 -5.23 29.27
C GLN A 288 -13.55 -6.61 28.93
N PRO A 289 -14.80 -6.70 28.44
CA PRO A 289 -15.34 -7.97 27.97
C PRO A 289 -14.64 -8.38 26.66
N LEU A 290 -13.99 -9.53 26.67
CA LEU A 290 -13.54 -10.22 25.46
C LEU A 290 -14.65 -11.12 24.92
N TRP A 291 -15.43 -11.77 25.76
CA TRP A 291 -16.68 -12.47 25.39
C TRP A 291 -17.70 -12.26 26.50
N PRO A 292 -18.97 -12.62 26.31
CA PRO A 292 -19.96 -12.55 27.38
C PRO A 292 -19.49 -13.21 28.71
N THR A 293 -18.69 -14.26 28.61
CA THR A 293 -18.15 -15.07 29.72
C THR A 293 -16.64 -14.93 29.90
N LEU A 294 -15.99 -14.00 29.18
CA LEU A 294 -14.54 -13.81 29.27
C LEU A 294 -14.21 -12.33 29.43
N HIS A 295 -13.59 -11.99 30.55
CA HIS A 295 -13.24 -10.61 30.86
C HIS A 295 -11.72 -10.47 31.02
N LEU A 296 -11.22 -9.30 30.65
CA LEU A 296 -9.82 -8.94 30.77
C LEU A 296 -9.67 -7.76 31.72
N SER A 297 -8.71 -7.87 32.63
CA SER A 297 -8.35 -6.82 33.60
C SER A 297 -6.86 -6.48 33.50
N GLY A 298 -6.47 -5.34 34.07
CA GLY A 298 -5.09 -4.86 34.07
C GLY A 298 -4.70 -4.02 32.84
N LEU A 299 -5.65 -3.62 31.98
CA LEU A 299 -5.38 -2.72 30.86
C LEU A 299 -5.18 -1.27 31.34
N PRO A 300 -4.16 -0.53 30.88
CA PRO A 300 -4.03 0.88 31.21
C PRO A 300 -5.20 1.73 30.67
N PRO A 301 -5.39 2.96 31.16
CA PRO A 301 -6.40 3.87 30.61
C PRO A 301 -6.24 4.03 29.10
N ARG A 302 -7.36 4.13 28.37
CA ARG A 302 -7.40 4.24 26.89
C ARG A 302 -6.82 3.05 26.13
N HIS A 303 -6.43 1.97 26.81
CA HIS A 303 -6.01 0.76 26.15
C HIS A 303 -7.20 -0.18 25.92
N MET A 304 -7.09 -0.96 24.86
CA MET A 304 -8.05 -2.00 24.51
C MET A 304 -7.31 -3.25 24.08
N ALA A 305 -7.79 -4.40 24.49
CA ALA A 305 -7.34 -5.68 23.95
C ALA A 305 -8.31 -6.18 22.88
N MET A 306 -7.76 -6.81 21.86
CA MET A 306 -8.49 -7.39 20.76
C MET A 306 -8.02 -8.81 20.53
N VAL A 307 -8.96 -9.73 20.38
CA VAL A 307 -8.63 -11.13 20.07
C VAL A 307 -8.11 -11.22 18.63
N VAL A 308 -6.89 -11.72 18.49
CA VAL A 308 -6.24 -11.97 17.19
C VAL A 308 -6.42 -13.44 16.82
N HIS A 309 -6.07 -14.34 17.73
CA HIS A 309 -6.18 -15.78 17.55
C HIS A 309 -6.61 -16.47 18.84
N PHE A 310 -7.34 -17.58 18.69
CA PHE A 310 -7.68 -18.48 19.77
C PHE A 310 -7.56 -19.91 19.23
N ALA A 311 -6.55 -20.64 19.68
CA ALA A 311 -6.20 -21.95 19.12
C ALA A 311 -5.52 -22.84 20.19
N PRO A 312 -5.40 -24.16 19.99
CA PRO A 312 -4.62 -25.05 20.84
C PRO A 312 -3.17 -24.58 21.04
N ALA A 313 -2.64 -24.78 22.24
CA ALA A 313 -1.25 -24.48 22.57
C ALA A 313 -0.28 -25.34 21.74
N GLY A 314 0.88 -24.78 21.38
CA GLY A 314 1.91 -25.46 20.60
C GLY A 314 1.82 -25.28 19.08
N LEU A 315 0.77 -24.62 18.58
CA LEU A 315 0.71 -24.18 17.19
C LEU A 315 1.60 -22.95 16.98
N ASP A 316 2.38 -22.94 15.89
CA ASP A 316 3.08 -21.74 15.45
C ASP A 316 2.07 -20.72 14.90
N LEU A 317 1.50 -19.92 15.80
CA LEU A 317 0.50 -18.90 15.52
C LEU A 317 0.97 -17.87 14.47
N ASN A 318 2.28 -17.73 14.23
CA ASN A 318 2.80 -16.84 13.20
C ASN A 318 2.65 -17.43 11.78
N LYS A 319 2.73 -18.75 11.64
CA LYS A 319 2.52 -19.47 10.36
C LYS A 319 1.07 -19.85 10.11
N ALA A 320 0.29 -19.92 11.18
CA ALA A 320 -1.04 -20.48 11.19
C ALA A 320 -2.04 -19.68 10.32
N ARG A 321 -1.81 -18.37 10.12
CA ARG A 321 -2.60 -17.52 9.20
C ARG A 321 -2.68 -18.01 7.75
N VAL A 322 -1.69 -18.76 7.26
CA VAL A 322 -1.58 -19.09 5.83
C VAL A 322 -2.55 -20.19 5.40
N ASN A 323 -3.08 -20.99 6.34
CA ASN A 323 -3.80 -22.24 6.03
C ASN A 323 -5.25 -22.30 6.52
N TRP A 324 -5.82 -21.24 7.07
CA TRP A 324 -7.09 -21.33 7.81
C TRP A 324 -8.28 -20.84 6.99
N ARG A 325 -9.09 -21.77 6.47
CA ARG A 325 -10.33 -21.50 5.74
C ARG A 325 -11.54 -21.52 6.66
N LYS A 326 -12.54 -20.72 6.34
CA LYS A 326 -13.90 -20.84 6.88
C LYS A 326 -14.37 -22.30 6.68
N ASN A 327 -14.80 -22.97 7.74
CA ASN A 327 -15.27 -24.36 7.77
C ASN A 327 -14.19 -25.46 7.66
N GLN A 328 -12.91 -25.17 7.95
CA GLN A 328 -11.93 -26.23 8.20
C GLN A 328 -11.80 -26.44 9.71
N ASP A 329 -12.38 -27.54 10.19
CA ASP A 329 -12.20 -27.97 11.58
C ASP A 329 -10.70 -28.16 11.89
N PRO A 330 -10.25 -27.82 13.11
CA PRO A 330 -11.02 -27.26 14.24
C PRO A 330 -10.94 -25.72 14.38
N TYR A 331 -10.67 -24.97 13.30
CA TYR A 331 -10.29 -23.56 13.42
C TYR A 331 -11.25 -22.59 12.74
N PHE A 332 -12.09 -21.94 13.54
CA PHE A 332 -13.02 -20.91 13.09
C PHE A 332 -12.29 -19.58 12.88
N TRP A 333 -12.14 -19.18 11.62
CA TRP A 333 -11.89 -17.78 11.30
C TRP A 333 -13.11 -16.97 11.72
N MET A 334 -13.00 -16.23 12.83
CA MET A 334 -14.07 -15.39 13.35
C MET A 334 -14.27 -14.15 12.45
N ASP A 335 -14.96 -14.29 11.32
CA ASP A 335 -15.42 -13.16 10.48
C ASP A 335 -16.19 -12.11 11.31
N GLU A 336 -16.90 -12.56 12.36
CA GLU A 336 -17.62 -11.73 13.34
C GLU A 336 -16.73 -10.72 14.10
N ASN A 337 -15.40 -10.89 14.08
CA ASN A 337 -14.49 -9.98 14.76
C ASN A 337 -14.51 -8.57 14.17
N MET A 338 -14.74 -8.38 12.86
CA MET A 338 -14.58 -7.04 12.28
C MET A 338 -15.58 -6.01 12.81
N THR A 339 -16.86 -6.38 12.85
CA THR A 339 -17.93 -5.57 13.42
C THR A 339 -17.73 -5.36 14.92
N GLN A 340 -17.37 -6.42 15.63
CA GLN A 340 -17.12 -6.35 17.06
C GLN A 340 -15.93 -5.46 17.41
N ARG A 341 -14.84 -5.52 16.64
CA ARG A 341 -13.67 -4.65 16.81
C ARG A 341 -14.04 -3.18 16.71
N GLN A 342 -14.98 -2.85 15.83
CA GLN A 342 -15.48 -1.49 15.71
C GLN A 342 -16.37 -1.11 16.89
N HIS A 343 -17.21 -2.03 17.35
CA HIS A 343 -18.01 -1.83 18.56
C HIS A 343 -17.14 -1.59 19.81
N ASP A 344 -16.14 -2.45 20.06
CA ASP A 344 -15.24 -2.34 21.22
C ASP A 344 -14.46 -1.01 21.18
N ARG A 345 -14.01 -0.59 19.99
CA ARG A 345 -13.37 0.73 19.77
C ARG A 345 -14.31 1.87 20.07
N ALA A 346 -15.52 1.83 19.52
CA ALA A 346 -16.54 2.83 19.78
C ALA A 346 -16.81 2.92 21.28
N LYS A 347 -17.01 1.80 21.97
CA LYS A 347 -17.27 1.77 23.42
C LYS A 347 -16.15 2.44 24.22
N ILE A 348 -14.89 2.15 23.91
CA ILE A 348 -13.74 2.70 24.64
C ILE A 348 -13.55 4.18 24.34
N LEU A 349 -13.80 4.60 23.10
CA LEU A 349 -13.78 6.00 22.72
C LEU A 349 -14.94 6.78 23.37
N LEU A 350 -16.16 6.25 23.31
CA LEU A 350 -17.36 6.82 23.92
C LEU A 350 -17.23 6.89 25.45
N GLY A 351 -16.59 5.91 26.08
CA GLY A 351 -16.31 5.92 27.52
C GLY A 351 -15.37 7.04 27.99
N GLN A 352 -14.70 7.74 27.07
CA GLN A 352 -13.91 8.94 27.39
C GLN A 352 -14.76 10.21 27.49
N TYR A 353 -16.02 10.15 27.07
CA TYR A 353 -16.93 11.28 27.06
C TYR A 353 -18.09 11.04 28.05
N PRO A 354 -18.66 12.12 28.63
CA PRO A 354 -19.86 12.01 29.45
C PRO A 354 -21.04 11.45 28.64
N SER A 355 -21.87 10.61 29.27
CA SER A 355 -23.06 10.01 28.64
C SER A 355 -24.07 11.03 28.08
N THR A 356 -24.05 12.26 28.58
CA THR A 356 -24.94 13.36 28.16
C THR A 356 -24.47 14.11 26.92
N GLN A 357 -23.23 13.86 26.44
CA GLN A 357 -22.63 14.60 25.33
C GLN A 357 -22.66 13.83 24.00
N LEU A 358 -23.13 12.59 23.99
CA LEU A 358 -22.99 11.67 22.87
C LEU A 358 -24.37 11.17 22.37
N SER A 359 -24.75 11.56 21.16
CA SER A 359 -25.82 10.89 20.40
C SER A 359 -25.16 10.01 19.35
N TYR A 360 -25.19 8.70 19.56
CA TYR A 360 -24.51 7.73 18.69
C TYR A 360 -25.53 6.85 17.98
N THR A 361 -25.75 7.06 16.68
CA THR A 361 -26.58 6.20 15.82
C THR A 361 -25.68 5.49 14.80
N SER A 362 -24.82 4.61 15.29
CA SER A 362 -24.17 3.65 14.39
C SER A 362 -25.17 2.59 13.94
N PRO A 363 -25.06 2.02 12.73
CA PRO A 363 -25.81 0.83 12.35
C PRO A 363 -25.57 -0.36 13.31
N TYR A 364 -24.55 -0.29 14.16
CA TYR A 364 -24.29 -1.25 15.25
C TYR A 364 -25.07 -0.96 16.54
N PHE A 365 -26.17 -0.20 16.47
CA PHE A 365 -27.11 0.00 17.58
C PHE A 365 -27.94 -1.27 17.81
N GLY A 366 -27.26 -2.25 18.40
CA GLY A 366 -27.77 -3.49 18.96
C GLY A 366 -26.67 -4.03 19.88
N GLN A 367 -27.01 -4.87 20.86
CA GLN A 367 -25.98 -5.68 21.48
C GLN A 367 -25.43 -6.59 20.37
N VAL A 368 -24.29 -6.22 19.78
CA VAL A 368 -23.49 -7.16 19.00
C VAL A 368 -23.01 -8.19 20.02
N ARG A 369 -23.87 -9.17 20.29
CA ARG A 369 -23.55 -10.28 21.16
C ARG A 369 -22.66 -11.18 20.33
N ARG A 370 -21.39 -11.32 20.73
CA ARG A 370 -20.58 -12.42 20.24
C ARG A 370 -21.39 -13.70 20.44
N SER A 371 -21.45 -14.55 19.42
CA SER A 371 -21.95 -15.90 19.57
C SER A 371 -21.28 -16.51 20.80
N PRO A 372 -22.04 -17.11 21.75
CA PRO A 372 -21.47 -17.74 22.93
C PRO A 372 -20.33 -18.67 22.53
N LEU A 373 -19.30 -18.77 23.38
CA LEU A 373 -18.11 -19.55 23.04
C LEU A 373 -18.45 -21.03 22.75
N SER A 374 -19.55 -21.53 23.32
CA SER A 374 -20.17 -22.83 23.04
C SER A 374 -20.56 -23.02 21.57
N GLN A 375 -21.05 -21.98 20.90
CA GLN A 375 -21.39 -22.01 19.48
C GLN A 375 -20.13 -21.91 18.60
N VAL A 376 -19.09 -21.23 19.08
CA VAL A 376 -17.83 -21.03 18.34
C VAL A 376 -16.93 -22.26 18.41
N LEU A 377 -16.89 -22.99 19.53
CA LEU A 377 -16.02 -24.17 19.70
C LEU A 377 -16.68 -25.50 19.28
N GLY A 378 -17.99 -25.50 19.04
CA GLY A 378 -18.73 -26.72 18.76
C GLY A 378 -19.04 -27.55 20.02
N PRO A 379 -19.69 -28.72 19.86
CA PRO A 379 -20.23 -29.51 20.97
C PRO A 379 -19.17 -30.23 21.81
N THR A 380 -17.98 -30.49 21.25
CA THR A 380 -16.89 -31.17 21.96
C THR A 380 -15.88 -30.15 22.47
N LEU A 381 -15.85 -29.96 23.79
CA LEU A 381 -14.86 -29.12 24.43
C LEU A 381 -13.47 -29.72 24.27
N PRO A 382 -12.46 -28.91 23.91
CA PRO A 382 -11.10 -29.39 23.77
C PRO A 382 -10.51 -29.79 25.13
N THR A 383 -9.83 -30.94 25.18
CA THR A 383 -9.13 -31.46 26.37
C THR A 383 -7.71 -30.93 26.51
N GLN A 384 -7.14 -30.38 25.44
CA GLN A 384 -5.80 -29.80 25.40
C GLN A 384 -5.81 -28.30 25.80
N PRO A 385 -4.70 -27.74 26.31
CA PRO A 385 -4.60 -26.31 26.59
C PRO A 385 -4.70 -25.48 25.31
N TRP A 386 -5.27 -24.27 25.43
CA TRP A 386 -5.42 -23.31 24.34
C TRP A 386 -4.61 -22.06 24.62
N GLN A 387 -4.33 -21.30 23.58
CA GLN A 387 -3.62 -20.05 23.60
C GLN A 387 -4.49 -18.96 22.98
N LEU A 388 -4.76 -17.92 23.76
CA LEU A 388 -5.46 -16.71 23.35
C LEU A 388 -4.43 -15.63 23.06
N ARG A 389 -4.26 -15.30 21.77
CA ARG A 389 -3.41 -14.19 21.35
C ARG A 389 -4.21 -12.89 21.30
N LEU A 390 -3.80 -11.93 22.11
CA LEU A 390 -4.40 -10.61 22.22
C LEU A 390 -3.47 -9.56 21.60
N ALA A 391 -4.05 -8.66 20.82
CA ALA A 391 -3.43 -7.42 20.40
C ALA A 391 -3.89 -6.29 21.30
N VAL A 392 -2.95 -5.62 21.95
CA VAL A 392 -3.23 -4.47 22.80
C VAL A 392 -3.02 -3.20 21.99
N TYR A 393 -4.05 -2.37 21.94
CA TYR A 393 -4.03 -1.07 21.27
C TYR A 393 -4.22 0.05 22.30
N GLU A 394 -3.62 1.20 22.05
CA GLU A 394 -3.92 2.44 22.75
C GLU A 394 -4.70 3.38 21.83
N MET A 395 -5.79 3.96 22.33
CA MET A 395 -6.54 5.00 21.62
C MET A 395 -5.85 6.36 21.81
N ARG A 396 -5.11 6.80 20.78
CA ARG A 396 -4.41 8.10 20.76
C ARG A 396 -5.24 9.16 20.03
N LYS A 397 -5.43 10.33 20.64
CA LYS A 397 -5.98 11.50 19.95
C LYS A 397 -4.91 12.12 19.06
N LEU A 398 -5.15 12.14 17.75
CA LEU A 398 -4.26 12.77 16.77
C LEU A 398 -4.52 14.28 16.65
N VAL A 399 -5.78 14.68 16.72
CA VAL A 399 -6.17 16.07 16.52
C VAL A 399 -7.42 16.43 17.28
N ASP A 400 -7.53 17.71 17.61
CA ASP A 400 -8.69 18.34 18.23
C ASP A 400 -8.72 19.82 17.83
N LEU A 401 -9.50 20.16 16.81
CA LEU A 401 -9.54 21.50 16.24
C LEU A 401 -10.95 21.88 15.76
N PRO A 402 -11.26 23.19 15.67
CA PRO A 402 -12.56 23.64 15.15
C PRO A 402 -12.84 23.07 13.76
N LEU A 403 -14.10 22.76 13.48
CA LEU A 403 -14.54 22.25 12.18
C LEU A 403 -14.20 23.25 11.07
N ALA A 404 -14.38 24.55 11.30
CA ALA A 404 -13.98 25.59 10.35
C ALA A 404 -12.50 25.48 9.93
N ASP A 405 -11.59 25.30 10.89
CA ASP A 405 -10.16 25.19 10.63
C ASP A 405 -9.81 23.88 9.91
N PHE A 406 -10.45 22.78 10.32
CA PHE A 406 -10.32 21.48 9.67
C PHE A 406 -10.72 21.52 8.20
N LEU A 407 -11.84 22.18 7.90
CA LEU A 407 -12.38 22.29 6.55
C LEU A 407 -11.52 23.20 5.67
N HIS A 408 -10.94 24.25 6.25
CA HIS A 408 -10.12 25.20 5.50
C HIS A 408 -8.73 24.64 5.16
N SER A 409 -8.12 23.88 6.07
CA SER A 409 -6.78 23.33 5.89
C SER A 409 -6.64 21.98 6.58
N PRO A 410 -7.11 20.89 5.95
CA PRO A 410 -7.04 19.57 6.54
C PRO A 410 -5.59 19.14 6.82
N PRO A 411 -5.22 18.85 8.07
CA PRO A 411 -3.88 18.40 8.43
C PRO A 411 -3.60 16.99 7.89
N SER A 412 -2.35 16.70 7.53
CA SER A 412 -1.92 15.32 7.26
C SER A 412 -1.28 14.70 8.50
N PHE A 413 -1.55 13.42 8.77
CA PHE A 413 -1.03 12.72 9.95
C PHE A 413 -0.20 11.51 9.58
N LEU A 414 1.00 11.44 10.13
CA LEU A 414 1.80 10.23 10.13
C LEU A 414 1.18 9.22 11.10
N LEU A 415 0.76 8.06 10.59
CA LEU A 415 0.21 6.97 11.41
C LEU A 415 1.33 6.07 11.93
N LYS A 416 2.22 5.66 11.03
CA LYS A 416 3.43 4.85 11.28
C LYS A 416 4.39 5.09 10.13
N SER A 417 5.66 4.72 10.27
CA SER A 417 6.60 4.71 9.12
C SER A 417 5.96 4.02 7.91
N GLY A 418 5.93 4.73 6.78
CA GLY A 418 5.28 4.28 5.54
C GLY A 418 3.76 4.37 5.52
N ARG A 419 3.12 5.05 6.48
CA ARG A 419 1.66 5.16 6.53
C ARG A 419 1.23 6.57 6.88
N ARG A 420 0.41 7.18 6.02
CA ARG A 420 -0.07 8.55 6.19
C ARG A 420 -1.57 8.63 5.99
N LEU A 421 -2.23 9.38 6.86
CA LEU A 421 -3.62 9.80 6.69
C LEU A 421 -3.64 11.22 6.11
N GLU A 422 -4.35 11.39 5.01
CA GLU A 422 -4.54 12.66 4.33
C GLU A 422 -6.05 12.92 4.20
N PHE A 423 -6.45 14.17 4.32
CA PHE A 423 -7.83 14.56 4.03
C PHE A 423 -7.80 15.52 2.85
N GLN A 424 -8.79 15.34 1.98
CA GLN A 424 -8.94 16.17 0.80
C GLN A 424 -9.83 17.37 1.13
N PRO A 425 -9.76 18.43 0.30
CA PRO A 425 -10.65 19.57 0.45
C PRO A 425 -12.12 19.14 0.47
N LEU A 426 -12.91 19.89 1.24
CA LEU A 426 -14.35 19.72 1.35
C LEU A 426 -15.02 19.78 -0.04
N GLN A 427 -15.92 18.83 -0.31
CA GLN A 427 -16.82 18.92 -1.44
C GLN A 427 -18.23 19.22 -0.93
N GLU A 428 -18.81 20.33 -1.35
CA GLU A 428 -20.16 20.70 -0.95
C GLU A 428 -21.20 20.05 -1.88
N THR A 429 -22.21 19.43 -1.28
CA THR A 429 -23.41 18.96 -1.98
C THR A 429 -24.63 19.73 -1.49
N ARG A 430 -25.78 19.53 -2.15
CA ARG A 430 -27.02 20.25 -1.81
C ARG A 430 -27.42 20.05 -0.34
N SER A 431 -27.33 18.82 0.18
CA SER A 431 -27.78 18.47 1.54
C SER A 431 -26.66 18.14 2.53
N SER A 432 -25.44 17.87 2.06
CA SER A 432 -24.32 17.47 2.92
C SER A 432 -22.98 18.08 2.51
N TYR A 433 -22.07 18.09 3.47
CA TYR A 433 -20.64 18.25 3.24
C TYR A 433 -20.02 16.87 3.06
N LEU A 434 -19.35 16.65 1.94
CA LEU A 434 -18.54 15.47 1.72
C LEU A 434 -17.12 15.75 2.19
N LEU A 435 -16.63 14.87 3.04
CA LEU A 435 -15.28 14.89 3.57
C LEU A 435 -14.54 13.69 2.98
N PRO A 436 -13.77 13.86 1.89
CA PRO A 436 -13.00 12.79 1.32
C PRO A 436 -11.74 12.57 2.17
N TRP A 437 -11.54 11.34 2.60
CA TRP A 437 -10.43 10.91 3.44
C TRP A 437 -9.62 9.87 2.68
N THR A 438 -8.31 9.99 2.71
CA THR A 438 -7.40 9.07 2.01
C THR A 438 -6.34 8.56 2.96
N ALA A 439 -6.29 7.24 3.18
CA ALA A 439 -5.14 6.61 3.80
C ALA A 439 -4.18 6.12 2.73
N ARG A 440 -2.94 6.60 2.77
CA ARG A 440 -1.85 6.19 1.88
C ARG A 440 -0.88 5.29 2.61
N PHE A 441 -0.48 4.23 1.94
CA PHE A 441 0.39 3.19 2.47
C PHE A 441 1.55 2.98 1.52
N GLN A 442 2.72 3.41 1.97
CA GLN A 442 3.96 3.30 1.24
C GLN A 442 4.90 2.28 1.90
N THR A 443 5.14 1.18 1.20
CA THR A 443 6.02 0.12 1.69
C THR A 443 7.07 -0.22 0.65
N SER A 444 8.33 -0.35 1.08
CA SER A 444 9.37 -0.97 0.23
C SER A 444 9.13 -2.47 0.18
N ARG A 445 9.23 -3.08 -1.00
CA ARG A 445 9.25 -4.54 -1.15
C ARG A 445 10.61 -5.15 -0.84
N LEU A 446 11.66 -4.32 -0.74
CA LEU A 446 13.01 -4.74 -0.34
C LEU A 446 13.13 -4.88 1.18
N LEU A 447 12.27 -4.20 1.94
CA LEU A 447 12.19 -4.38 3.38
C LEU A 447 11.06 -5.34 3.74
N PRO A 448 11.31 -6.26 4.68
CA PRO A 448 10.29 -7.12 5.24
C PRO A 448 9.18 -6.26 5.86
N ALA A 449 7.94 -6.45 5.41
CA ALA A 449 6.81 -6.05 6.23
C ALA A 449 6.77 -6.95 7.47
N PRO A 450 6.43 -6.44 8.67
CA PRO A 450 6.15 -7.32 9.80
C PRO A 450 5.09 -8.36 9.39
N LEU A 451 5.18 -9.58 9.94
CA LEU A 451 4.29 -10.75 9.68
C LEU A 451 2.78 -10.46 9.74
N LEU A 452 2.40 -9.31 10.31
CA LEU A 452 1.11 -8.68 10.14
C LEU A 452 0.99 -8.08 8.71
N SER A 453 0.85 -8.97 7.72
CA SER A 453 0.40 -8.62 6.37
C SER A 453 -0.92 -7.85 6.47
N MET A 454 -1.08 -6.81 5.64
CA MET A 454 -2.23 -5.92 5.28
C MET A 454 -3.61 -5.93 6.02
N ASP A 455 -3.86 -6.80 6.98
CA ASP A 455 -5.12 -7.06 7.69
C ASP A 455 -5.09 -6.60 9.16
N ASP A 456 -3.93 -6.14 9.64
CA ASP A 456 -3.75 -5.57 10.99
C ASP A 456 -3.78 -4.06 11.03
N LEU A 457 -3.91 -3.44 9.86
CA LEU A 457 -4.93 -2.42 9.76
C LEU A 457 -6.24 -3.17 9.53
N PRO A 458 -7.24 -3.04 10.42
CA PRO A 458 -8.55 -3.65 10.21
C PRO A 458 -9.00 -3.35 8.77
N ARG A 459 -9.22 -4.37 7.93
CA ARG A 459 -9.80 -4.17 6.60
C ARG A 459 -11.13 -3.43 6.77
N PHE A 460 -11.21 -2.20 6.29
CA PHE A 460 -12.34 -1.30 6.53
C PHE A 460 -13.61 -1.78 5.80
N GLY A 461 -14.40 -2.61 6.46
CA GLY A 461 -15.84 -2.65 6.23
C GLY A 461 -16.49 -1.63 7.16
N GLU A 462 -17.22 -0.65 6.60
CA GLU A 462 -18.33 0.05 7.25
C GLU A 462 -18.10 1.00 8.46
N GLY A 463 -16.90 1.57 8.72
CA GLY A 463 -16.84 2.57 9.82
C GLY A 463 -15.65 3.51 10.05
N GLY A 464 -14.56 3.49 9.27
CA GLY A 464 -13.43 4.43 9.49
C GLY A 464 -12.27 4.27 8.49
N VAL A 465 -11.26 5.16 8.54
CA VAL A 465 -10.12 5.21 7.59
C VAL A 465 -8.81 4.94 8.30
N GLY A 466 -8.05 3.93 7.88
CA GLY A 466 -6.74 3.63 8.51
C GLY A 466 -6.83 3.20 9.98
N GLY A 467 -8.04 2.89 10.47
CA GLY A 467 -8.35 2.60 11.87
C GLY A 467 -8.73 3.85 12.64
N ALA A 468 -8.59 5.03 12.03
CA ALA A 468 -8.91 6.31 12.63
C ALA A 468 -10.42 6.59 12.63
N TRP A 469 -10.86 7.26 13.69
CA TRP A 469 -12.23 7.67 13.94
C TRP A 469 -12.29 9.20 13.95
N ALA A 470 -13.25 9.79 13.25
CA ALA A 470 -13.62 11.19 13.51
C ALA A 470 -14.81 11.25 14.45
N VAL A 471 -14.74 12.23 15.33
CA VAL A 471 -15.79 12.58 16.27
C VAL A 471 -16.07 14.06 16.07
N LEU A 472 -17.34 14.44 15.88
CA LEU A 472 -17.76 15.84 15.78
C LEU A 472 -18.43 16.26 17.07
N ARG A 473 -17.68 17.00 17.90
CA ARG A 473 -18.16 17.47 19.18
C ARG A 473 -18.86 18.81 19.05
N ASP A 474 -20.10 18.85 19.51
CA ASP A 474 -20.90 20.06 19.58
C ASP A 474 -21.35 20.28 21.03
N GLY A 475 -20.85 21.36 21.66
CA GLY A 475 -21.03 21.59 23.08
C GLY A 475 -22.45 21.90 23.55
N ALA A 476 -23.40 22.16 22.64
CA ALA A 476 -24.75 22.63 23.00
C ALA A 476 -25.88 21.60 22.83
N VAL A 477 -25.73 20.60 21.95
CA VAL A 477 -26.79 19.61 21.65
C VAL A 477 -26.29 18.17 21.81
N GLY A 478 -25.00 17.98 22.14
CA GLY A 478 -24.35 16.70 21.89
C GLY A 478 -24.06 16.51 20.40
N GLU A 479 -23.25 15.52 20.08
CA GLU A 479 -22.61 15.32 18.77
C GLU A 479 -23.54 15.39 17.53
N ASN A 480 -22.96 15.82 16.39
CA ASN A 480 -23.59 15.69 15.07
C ASN A 480 -23.07 14.43 14.37
N HIS A 481 -23.97 13.68 13.73
CA HIS A 481 -23.63 12.41 13.10
C HIS A 481 -22.78 12.60 11.84
N LEU A 482 -21.61 11.95 11.78
CA LEU A 482 -20.93 11.63 10.53
C LEU A 482 -21.42 10.26 10.07
N LEU A 483 -22.14 10.22 8.95
CA LEU A 483 -22.54 8.95 8.36
C LEU A 483 -21.44 8.50 7.39
N PRO A 484 -20.69 7.43 7.70
CA PRO A 484 -19.75 6.87 6.73
C PRO A 484 -20.56 6.30 5.58
N THR A 485 -20.42 6.87 4.38
CA THR A 485 -20.96 6.23 3.17
C THR A 485 -19.76 5.67 2.43
N GLN A 486 -19.58 4.34 2.49
CA GLN A 486 -18.48 3.69 1.80
C GLN A 486 -18.72 3.71 0.28
N GLN A 487 -18.46 4.84 -0.37
CA GLN A 487 -18.24 4.88 -1.81
C GLN A 487 -16.73 4.77 -2.07
N GLY A 488 -16.22 3.54 -2.15
CA GLY A 488 -14.82 3.35 -2.49
C GLY A 488 -14.36 1.91 -2.47
N ARG A 489 -14.22 1.31 -3.66
CA ARG A 489 -13.25 0.22 -3.86
C ARG A 489 -11.87 0.82 -3.59
N GLY A 490 -11.06 0.22 -2.72
CA GLY A 490 -9.65 0.62 -2.58
C GLY A 490 -8.97 0.58 -3.95
N HIS A 491 -8.49 1.72 -4.44
CA HIS A 491 -7.73 1.77 -5.68
C HIS A 491 -6.28 1.53 -5.31
N ALA A 492 -5.85 0.27 -5.36
CA ALA A 492 -4.45 -0.06 -5.16
C ALA A 492 -3.65 0.52 -6.32
N GLN A 493 -3.05 1.69 -6.10
CA GLN A 493 -2.11 2.27 -7.03
C GLN A 493 -0.79 1.48 -6.92
N ARG A 494 -0.50 0.62 -7.89
CA ARG A 494 0.84 0.02 -7.96
C ARG A 494 1.77 1.08 -8.56
N SER A 495 2.39 1.94 -7.75
CA SER A 495 3.30 2.97 -8.25
C SER A 495 4.72 2.46 -8.57
N GLY A 496 5.03 1.18 -8.33
CA GLY A 496 6.36 0.64 -8.66
C GLY A 496 6.48 -0.88 -8.60
N GLN A 497 7.52 -1.41 -9.24
CA GLN A 497 7.89 -2.83 -9.17
C GLN A 497 8.49 -3.21 -7.80
N PHE A 498 9.04 -2.24 -7.05
CA PHE A 498 9.80 -2.47 -5.81
C PHE A 498 9.33 -1.66 -4.60
N HIS A 499 8.27 -0.86 -4.76
CA HIS A 499 7.54 -0.25 -3.66
C HIS A 499 6.05 -0.31 -3.98
N ASP A 500 5.23 -0.48 -2.95
CA ASP A 500 3.79 -0.41 -3.03
C ASP A 500 3.32 0.94 -2.47
N ASP A 501 2.49 1.65 -3.21
CA ASP A 501 1.81 2.88 -2.77
C ASP A 501 0.30 2.66 -2.82
N VAL A 502 -0.26 2.02 -1.80
CA VAL A 502 -1.68 1.72 -1.78
C VAL A 502 -2.44 2.91 -1.19
N THR A 503 -3.41 3.43 -1.94
CA THR A 503 -4.32 4.47 -1.44
C THR A 503 -5.72 3.92 -1.22
N TYR A 504 -6.28 4.17 -0.05
CA TYR A 504 -7.66 3.86 0.28
C TYR A 504 -8.43 5.16 0.49
N GLY A 505 -9.38 5.44 -0.40
CA GLY A 505 -10.27 6.60 -0.31
C GLY A 505 -11.60 6.24 0.34
N TYR A 506 -12.09 7.13 1.20
CA TYR A 506 -13.40 7.07 1.85
C TYR A 506 -14.05 8.44 1.76
N GLN A 507 -15.37 8.48 1.81
CA GLN A 507 -16.13 9.73 1.84
C GLN A 507 -17.08 9.72 3.03
N PHE A 508 -16.94 10.71 3.91
CA PHE A 508 -17.87 10.89 5.01
C PHE A 508 -18.89 11.96 4.66
N HIS A 509 -20.15 11.66 4.91
CA HIS A 509 -21.23 12.61 4.74
C HIS A 509 -21.50 13.28 6.08
N LEU A 510 -21.31 14.60 6.10
CA LEU A 510 -21.72 15.46 7.19
C LEU A 510 -23.00 16.19 6.74
N PRO A 511 -24.19 15.78 7.19
CA PRO A 511 -25.43 16.47 6.84
C PRO A 511 -25.37 17.93 7.32
N LYS A 512 -25.89 18.85 6.50
CA LYS A 512 -26.03 20.25 6.90
C LYS A 512 -27.02 20.32 8.06
N PRO A 513 -26.76 21.08 9.14
CA PRO A 513 -27.61 21.13 10.32
C PRO A 513 -28.85 22.02 10.11
N GLN A 514 -29.61 21.79 9.04
CA GLN A 514 -30.72 22.65 8.59
C GLN A 514 -31.81 22.81 9.66
N ASP A 515 -32.24 21.70 10.26
CA ASP A 515 -33.27 21.70 11.31
C ASP A 515 -32.82 22.51 12.53
N ARG A 516 -31.53 22.45 12.86
CA ARG A 516 -30.97 23.17 13.98
C ARG A 516 -30.79 24.66 13.68
N GLN A 517 -30.42 25.03 12.46
CA GLN A 517 -30.38 26.43 12.04
C GLN A 517 -31.78 27.05 12.16
N ALA A 518 -32.82 26.30 11.77
CA ALA A 518 -34.21 26.73 11.91
C ALA A 518 -34.65 26.87 13.38
N LEU A 519 -34.26 25.94 14.26
CA LEU A 519 -34.68 25.91 15.67
C LEU A 519 -33.89 26.86 16.59
N THR A 520 -32.61 27.09 16.31
CA THR A 520 -31.71 27.84 17.22
C THR A 520 -31.29 29.22 16.69
N GLY A 521 -31.59 29.53 15.42
CA GLY A 521 -31.13 30.74 14.75
C GLY A 521 -29.61 30.82 14.55
N LEU A 522 -28.86 29.74 14.84
CA LEU A 522 -27.42 29.69 14.61
C LEU A 522 -27.12 29.73 13.11
N THR A 523 -26.27 30.65 12.68
CA THR A 523 -25.74 30.62 11.31
C THR A 523 -24.76 29.46 11.14
N LEU A 524 -24.64 28.96 9.90
CA LEU A 524 -23.71 27.89 9.56
C LEU A 524 -22.27 28.20 10.02
N ASP A 525 -21.79 29.40 9.74
CA ASP A 525 -20.42 29.81 10.11
C ASP A 525 -20.20 29.79 11.62
N THR A 526 -21.21 30.22 12.37
CA THR A 526 -21.16 30.20 13.84
C THR A 526 -21.16 28.77 14.36
N TRP A 527 -21.92 27.87 13.72
CA TRP A 527 -21.93 26.45 14.04
C TRP A 527 -20.58 25.79 13.73
N MET A 528 -20.01 26.01 12.54
CA MET A 528 -18.71 25.44 12.15
C MET A 528 -17.56 25.90 13.04
N LYS A 529 -17.63 27.13 13.59
CA LYS A 529 -16.66 27.62 14.58
C LYS A 529 -16.82 27.00 15.96
N LYS A 530 -18.04 26.56 16.32
CA LYS A 530 -18.36 25.96 17.63
C LYS A 530 -18.11 24.45 17.66
N VAL A 531 -18.33 23.75 16.55
CA VAL A 531 -18.09 22.32 16.44
C VAL A 531 -16.60 22.03 16.38
N ARG A 532 -16.15 21.01 17.11
CA ARG A 532 -14.77 20.53 17.10
C ARG A 532 -14.68 19.17 16.45
N VAL A 533 -13.66 18.97 15.63
CA VAL A 533 -13.31 17.70 15.01
C VAL A 533 -12.20 17.07 15.84
N GLU A 534 -12.48 15.88 16.38
CA GLU A 534 -11.48 15.06 17.07
C GLU A 534 -11.20 13.81 16.25
N ILE A 535 -9.91 13.52 16.02
CA ILE A 535 -9.50 12.32 15.28
C ILE A 535 -8.71 11.41 16.22
N TRP A 536 -9.15 10.16 16.31
CA TRP A 536 -8.60 9.15 17.20
C TRP A 536 -8.06 7.96 16.43
N LEU A 537 -6.89 7.45 16.82
CA LEU A 537 -6.20 6.34 16.17
C LEU A 537 -5.88 5.23 17.19
N PRO A 538 -6.23 3.96 16.90
CA PRO A 538 -5.75 2.82 17.66
C PRO A 538 -4.30 2.49 17.28
N GLU A 539 -3.37 2.64 18.21
CA GLU A 539 -1.95 2.30 18.03
C GLU A 539 -1.63 0.95 18.67
N LEU A 540 -1.10 0.01 17.90
CA LEU A 540 -0.69 -1.30 18.44
C LEU A 540 0.50 -1.12 19.41
N ARG A 541 0.30 -1.47 20.67
CA ARG A 541 1.33 -1.48 21.73
C ARG A 541 2.06 -2.82 21.83
N GLY A 542 1.45 -3.89 21.34
CA GLY A 542 2.09 -5.19 21.19
C GLY A 542 1.10 -6.34 21.21
N LEU A 543 1.65 -7.55 21.09
CA LEU A 543 0.91 -8.80 21.24
C LEU A 543 1.25 -9.48 22.55
N THR A 544 0.26 -10.10 23.17
CA THR A 544 0.44 -10.97 24.33
C THR A 544 -0.33 -12.24 24.12
N ASP A 545 0.31 -13.35 24.48
CA ASP A 545 -0.30 -14.67 24.43
C ASP A 545 -0.67 -15.06 25.85
N VAL A 546 -1.93 -15.47 26.04
CA VAL A 546 -2.42 -15.94 27.33
C VAL A 546 -2.89 -17.37 27.18
N ASP A 547 -2.33 -18.25 28.00
CA ASP A 547 -2.73 -19.66 28.02
C ASP A 547 -4.07 -19.81 28.74
N VAL A 548 -4.98 -20.54 28.10
CA VAL A 548 -6.31 -20.87 28.60
C VAL A 548 -6.31 -22.36 28.94
N THR A 549 -6.44 -22.63 30.23
CA THR A 549 -6.52 -24.00 30.76
C THR A 549 -7.85 -24.66 30.38
N PRO A 550 -7.91 -26.01 30.33
CA PRO A 550 -9.16 -26.73 30.08
C PRO A 550 -10.26 -26.37 31.08
N GLU A 551 -9.93 -26.11 32.35
CA GLU A 551 -10.87 -25.70 33.39
C GLU A 551 -11.47 -24.32 33.10
N GLN A 552 -10.62 -23.35 32.70
CA GLN A 552 -11.08 -22.02 32.28
C GLN A 552 -11.94 -22.12 31.02
N MET A 553 -11.57 -22.99 30.06
CA MET A 553 -12.35 -23.23 28.86
C MET A 553 -13.78 -23.72 29.19
N GLN A 554 -13.90 -24.66 30.12
CA GLN A 554 -15.21 -25.14 30.59
C GLN A 554 -16.03 -24.02 31.23
N GLN A 555 -15.41 -23.10 31.97
CA GLN A 555 -16.08 -21.94 32.57
C GLN A 555 -16.49 -20.89 31.52
N MET A 556 -15.76 -20.78 30.41
CA MET A 556 -16.07 -19.84 29.33
C MET A 556 -17.24 -20.30 28.46
N VAL A 557 -17.53 -21.59 28.43
CA VAL A 557 -18.59 -22.20 27.60
C VAL A 557 -19.92 -22.33 28.33
N LYS A 558 -19.90 -22.33 29.67
CA LYS A 558 -21.08 -22.26 30.54
C LYS A 558 -21.67 -20.85 30.55
#